data_AF-A0A9E0A6X8-F1
#
_entry.id   AF-A0A9E0A6X8-F1
#
_cell.length_a   1.000
_cell.length_b   1.000
_cell.length_c   1.000
_cell.angle_alpha   90.00
_cell.angle_beta   90.00
_cell.angle_gamma   90.00
#
_symmetry.space_group_name_H-M   'P 1'
#
loop_
_entity.id
_entity.type
_entity.pdbx_description
1 polymer ?
#
loop_
_entity_poly.entity_id
_entity_poly.type
_entity_poly.pdbx_seq_one_letter_code
_entity_poly.pdbx_strand_id
1 'polypeptide(L)'
;MDISGQLVERCRRGDSKAQFELYRLYASAMFSVSCRIIPDKMEAEDAMQEAFFKAFDKLDTFRNEVTFGAWLKRIVVNTCIDHLKRKRLLTVSIDDTPGVSAQASNDDYSPESVEEV
;
A
#
# COMPACT_ATOMS: atom_id res chain seq x y z
N MET A 1 -0.24 -13.91 14.02
CA MET A 1 -0.23 -14.89 12.91
C MET A 1 1.02 -14.59 12.11
N ASP A 2 2.15 -15.16 12.52
CA ASP A 2 3.41 -14.96 11.82
C ASP A 2 3.31 -15.64 10.47
N ILE A 3 3.41 -14.86 9.41
CA ILE A 3 3.62 -15.40 8.07
C ILE A 3 4.89 -16.23 8.16
N SER A 4 4.81 -17.51 7.82
CA SER A 4 5.99 -18.35 7.74
C SER A 4 7.01 -17.62 6.87
N GLY A 5 8.19 -17.30 7.40
CA GLY A 5 9.22 -16.56 6.64
C GLY A 5 9.53 -17.21 5.28
N GLN A 6 9.26 -18.51 5.17
CA GLN A 6 9.28 -19.29 3.93
C GLN A 6 8.31 -18.78 2.85
N LEU A 7 7.10 -18.32 3.19
CA LEU A 7 6.14 -17.78 2.22
C LEU A 7 6.65 -16.46 1.64
N VAL A 8 7.15 -15.56 2.49
CA VAL A 8 7.76 -14.28 2.06
C VAL A 8 8.97 -14.54 1.18
N GLU A 9 9.82 -15.50 1.54
CA GLU A 9 11.01 -15.83 0.76
C GLU A 9 10.66 -16.42 -0.62
N ARG A 10 9.64 -17.27 -0.70
CA ARG A 10 9.14 -17.76 -2.00
C ARG A 10 8.58 -16.63 -2.85
N CYS A 11 7.89 -15.66 -2.25
CA CYS A 11 7.40 -14.49 -2.96
C CYS A 11 8.56 -13.64 -3.51
N ARG A 12 9.68 -13.50 -2.78
CA ARG A 12 10.89 -12.78 -3.27
C ARG A 12 11.48 -13.44 -4.52
N ARG A 13 11.37 -14.76 -4.63
CA ARG A 13 11.83 -15.52 -5.81
C ARG A 13 10.85 -15.46 -6.99
N GLY A 14 9.78 -14.67 -6.90
CA GLY A 14 8.78 -14.53 -7.97
C GLY A 14 7.83 -15.73 -8.09
N ASP A 15 7.69 -16.57 -7.06
CA ASP A 15 6.75 -17.69 -7.06
C ASP A 15 5.30 -17.18 -7.06
N SER A 16 4.64 -17.23 -8.22
CA SER A 16 3.27 -16.74 -8.39
C SER A 16 2.26 -17.44 -7.49
N LYS A 17 2.49 -18.72 -7.11
CA LYS A 17 1.60 -19.42 -6.17
C LYS A 17 1.73 -18.86 -4.77
N ALA A 18 2.96 -18.58 -4.34
CA ALA A 18 3.23 -17.96 -3.05
C ALA A 18 2.64 -16.54 -2.98
N GLN A 19 2.80 -15.75 -4.05
CA GLN A 19 2.22 -14.41 -4.14
C GLN A 19 0.68 -14.44 -4.05
N PHE A 20 0.04 -15.39 -4.75
CA PHE A 20 -1.41 -15.56 -4.67
C PHE A 20 -1.89 -16.01 -3.28
N GLU A 21 -1.15 -16.88 -2.61
CA GLU A 21 -1.44 -17.29 -1.24
C GLU A 21 -1.34 -16.11 -0.26
N LEU A 22 -0.28 -15.31 -0.38
CA LEU A 22 -0.09 -14.09 0.39
C LEU A 22 -1.21 -13.07 0.14
N TYR A 23 -1.60 -12.89 -1.13
CA TYR A 23 -2.72 -12.05 -1.50
C TYR A 23 -4.00 -12.51 -0.78
N ARG A 24 -4.36 -13.80 -0.86
CA ARG A 24 -5.58 -14.33 -0.23
C ARG A 24 -5.61 -14.13 1.28
N LEU A 25 -4.45 -14.22 1.95
CA LEU A 25 -4.34 -14.00 3.39
C LEU A 25 -4.69 -12.56 3.81
N TYR A 26 -4.31 -11.58 3.00
CA TYR A 26 -4.42 -10.16 3.36
C TYR A 26 -5.51 -9.38 2.63
N ALA A 27 -6.01 -9.87 1.49
CA ALA A 27 -6.90 -9.14 0.60
C ALA A 27 -8.16 -8.62 1.32
N SER A 28 -8.84 -9.43 2.14
CA SER A 28 -10.05 -8.99 2.84
C SER A 28 -9.79 -7.83 3.81
N ALA A 29 -8.70 -7.92 4.59
CA ALA A 29 -8.32 -6.88 5.53
C ALA A 29 -7.86 -5.60 4.81
N MET A 30 -7.07 -5.75 3.74
CA MET A 30 -6.58 -4.60 2.96
C MET A 30 -7.70 -3.93 2.17
N PHE A 31 -8.65 -4.69 1.63
CA PHE A 31 -9.84 -4.15 0.98
C PHE A 31 -10.68 -3.31 1.95
N SER A 32 -10.84 -3.80 3.18
CA SER A 32 -11.52 -3.05 4.24
C SER A 32 -10.80 -1.74 4.59
N VAL A 33 -9.46 -1.72 4.53
CA VAL A 33 -8.67 -0.49 4.71
C VAL A 33 -8.88 0.45 3.52
N SER A 34 -8.80 -0.05 2.29
CA SER A 34 -9.00 0.76 1.08
C SER A 34 -10.38 1.41 1.04
N CYS A 35 -11.44 0.68 1.41
CA CYS A 35 -12.81 1.20 1.45
C CYS A 35 -13.02 2.31 2.50
N ARG A 36 -12.16 2.42 3.51
CA ARG A 36 -12.19 3.56 4.46
C ARG A 36 -11.60 4.83 3.88
N ILE A 37 -10.80 4.71 2.82
CA ILE A 37 -10.09 5.82 2.19
C ILE A 37 -10.80 6.24 0.90
N ILE A 38 -11.16 5.27 0.06
CA ILE A 38 -11.82 5.47 -1.23
C ILE A 38 -13.30 5.06 -1.09
N PRO A 39 -14.26 5.99 -1.27
CA PRO A 39 -15.69 5.69 -1.13
C PRO A 39 -16.23 4.74 -2.21
N ASP A 40 -15.70 4.82 -3.43
CA ASP A 40 -16.08 3.93 -4.51
C ASP A 40 -15.41 2.55 -4.33
N LYS A 41 -16.23 1.49 -4.24
CA LYS A 41 -15.72 0.15 -3.95
C LYS A 41 -14.87 -0.44 -5.07
N MET A 42 -15.20 -0.13 -6.33
CA MET A 42 -14.47 -0.64 -7.48
C MET A 42 -13.10 0.02 -7.55
N GLU A 43 -13.04 1.34 -7.38
CA GLU A 43 -11.77 2.06 -7.29
C GLU A 43 -10.95 1.66 -6.06
N ALA A 44 -11.60 1.37 -4.93
CA ALA A 44 -10.92 0.86 -3.74
C ALA A 44 -10.29 -0.51 -3.97
N GLU A 45 -11.00 -1.39 -4.70
CA GLU A 45 -10.49 -2.70 -5.10
C GLU A 45 -9.29 -2.57 -6.04
N ASP A 46 -9.40 -1.73 -7.07
CA ASP A 46 -8.32 -1.48 -8.03
C ASP A 46 -7.07 -0.92 -7.35
N ALA A 47 -7.22 0.09 -6.47
CA ALA A 47 -6.11 0.67 -5.72
C ALA A 47 -5.47 -0.36 -4.75
N MET A 48 -6.27 -1.24 -4.15
CA MET A 48 -5.76 -2.34 -3.33
C MET A 48 -4.93 -3.31 -4.18
N GLN A 49 -5.43 -3.71 -5.35
CA GLN A 49 -4.70 -4.61 -6.25
C GLN A 49 -3.38 -3.96 -6.72
N GLU A 50 -3.39 -2.68 -7.12
CA GLU A 50 -2.18 -1.90 -7.42
C GLU A 50 -1.18 -1.93 -6.26
N ALA A 51 -1.66 -1.80 -5.02
CA ALA A 51 -0.81 -1.85 -3.84
C ALA A 51 -0.16 -3.23 -3.62
N PHE A 52 -0.85 -4.33 -3.92
CA PHE A 52 -0.26 -5.67 -3.84
C PHE A 52 0.85 -5.86 -4.87
N PHE A 53 0.68 -5.38 -6.11
CA PHE A 53 1.76 -5.41 -7.10
C PHE A 53 2.99 -4.63 -6.60
N LYS A 54 2.77 -3.40 -6.10
CA LYS A 54 3.85 -2.60 -5.49
C LYS A 54 4.50 -3.29 -4.29
N ALA A 55 3.73 -4.03 -3.50
CA ALA A 55 4.27 -4.78 -2.37
C ALA A 55 5.15 -5.93 -2.83
N PHE A 56 4.78 -6.66 -3.88
CA PHE A 56 5.63 -7.71 -4.45
C PHE A 56 6.93 -7.12 -5.04
N ASP A 57 6.86 -5.99 -5.72
CA ASP A 57 8.05 -5.30 -6.25
C ASP A 57 8.99 -4.79 -5.15
N LYS A 58 8.43 -4.42 -3.99
CA LYS A 58 9.19 -3.86 -2.86
C LYS A 58 9.51 -4.89 -1.78
N LEU A 59 9.26 -6.17 -2.02
CA LEU A 59 9.33 -7.19 -0.98
C LEU A 59 10.74 -7.36 -0.39
N ASP A 60 11.77 -7.02 -1.14
CA ASP A 60 13.16 -7.00 -0.66
C ASP A 60 13.45 -5.90 0.36
N THR A 61 12.60 -4.86 0.41
CA THR A 61 12.69 -3.78 1.41
C THR A 61 12.06 -4.16 2.75
N PHE A 62 11.27 -5.24 2.79
CA PHE A 62 10.66 -5.70 4.03
C PHE A 62 11.73 -6.31 4.95
N ARG A 63 12.05 -5.56 6.01
CA ARG A 63 12.88 -6.00 7.13
C ARG A 63 11.92 -6.40 8.25
N ASN A 64 12.13 -7.56 8.89
CA ASN A 64 11.27 -8.13 9.95
C ASN A 64 11.25 -7.30 11.26
N GLU A 65 11.43 -5.98 11.18
CA GLU A 65 11.34 -5.02 12.27
C GLU A 65 9.86 -4.73 12.63
N VAL A 66 8.95 -4.93 11.68
CA VAL A 66 7.50 -4.83 11.87
C VAL A 66 6.81 -6.06 11.30
N THR A 67 5.56 -6.28 11.71
CA THR A 67 4.74 -7.34 11.09
C THR A 67 4.52 -7.03 9.62
N PHE A 68 4.50 -8.08 8.78
CA PHE A 68 4.22 -7.92 7.36
C PHE A 68 2.89 -7.22 7.09
N GLY A 69 1.86 -7.50 7.89
CA GLY A 69 0.55 -6.85 7.78
C GLY A 69 0.61 -5.34 8.00
N ALA A 70 1.45 -4.87 8.94
CA ALA A 70 1.67 -3.44 9.17
C ALA A 70 2.43 -2.79 7.99
N TRP A 71 3.48 -3.45 7.50
CA TRP A 71 4.23 -3.01 6.33
C TRP A 71 3.35 -2.91 5.07
N LEU A 72 2.58 -3.97 4.78
CA LEU A 72 1.64 -4.01 3.65
C LEU A 72 0.56 -2.93 3.77
N LYS A 73 -0.01 -2.74 4.97
CA LYS A 73 -1.02 -1.70 5.21
C LYS A 73 -0.50 -0.31 4.83
N ARG A 74 0.77 0.00 5.11
CA ARG A 74 1.37 1.28 4.71
C ARG A 74 1.40 1.47 3.20
N ILE A 75 1.75 0.42 2.44
CA ILE A 75 1.73 0.44 0.97
C ILE A 75 0.32 0.66 0.43
N VAL A 76 -0.67 -0.02 1.02
CA VAL A 76 -2.09 0.11 0.65
C VAL A 76 -2.61 1.52 0.90
N VAL A 77 -2.38 2.07 2.11
CA VAL A 77 -2.81 3.43 2.47
C VAL A 77 -2.20 4.46 1.52
N ASN A 78 -0.89 4.39 1.27
CA ASN A 78 -0.21 5.32 0.38
C ASN A 78 -0.77 5.23 -1.06
N THR A 79 -0.99 4.01 -1.56
CA THR A 79 -1.54 3.82 -2.91
C THR A 79 -2.96 4.39 -3.02
N CYS A 80 -3.80 4.23 -2.00
CA CYS A 80 -5.14 4.82 -1.98
C CYS A 80 -5.10 6.36 -1.97
N ILE A 81 -4.19 6.94 -1.19
CA ILE A 81 -4.00 8.41 -1.14
C ILE A 81 -3.52 8.92 -2.51
N ASP A 82 -2.56 8.25 -3.13
CA ASP A 82 -2.04 8.60 -4.46
C ASP A 82 -3.14 8.50 -5.53
N HIS A 83 -3.98 7.47 -5.46
CA HIS A 83 -5.15 7.32 -6.34
C HIS A 83 -6.07 8.53 -6.26
N LEU A 84 -6.45 8.96 -5.05
CA LEU A 84 -7.31 10.13 -4.85
C LEU A 84 -6.65 11.44 -5.29
N LYS A 85 -5.34 11.60 -5.07
CA LYS A 85 -4.58 12.76 -5.57
C LYS A 85 -4.62 12.82 -7.09
N ARG A 86 -4.32 11.71 -7.78
CA ARG A 86 -4.38 11.63 -9.25
C ARG A 86 -5.79 11.92 -9.77
N LYS A 87 -6.82 11.36 -9.15
CA LYS A 87 -8.22 11.62 -9.51
C LYS A 87 -8.57 13.10 -9.39
N ARG A 88 -8.18 13.76 -8.30
CA ARG A 88 -8.38 15.20 -8.13
C ARG A 88 -7.72 16.02 -9.23
N LEU A 89 -6.48 15.69 -9.60
CA LEU A 89 -5.75 16.36 -10.69
C LEU A 89 -6.47 16.22 -12.04
N LEU A 90 -7.10 15.08 -12.30
CA LEU A 90 -7.88 14.85 -13.53
C LEU A 90 -9.23 15.59 -13.54
N THR A 91 -9.76 15.92 -12.36
CA THR A 91 -11.07 16.58 -12.20
C THR A 91 -10.97 18.11 -12.01
N VAL A 92 -9.77 18.70 -12.10
CA VAL A 92 -9.63 20.17 -11.98
C VAL A 92 -10.33 20.83 -13.17
N SER A 93 -11.31 21.69 -12.86
CA SER A 93 -12.06 22.47 -13.83
C SER A 93 -11.13 23.50 -14.50
N ILE A 94 -11.33 23.80 -15.78
CA ILE A 94 -10.49 24.73 -16.56
C ILE A 94 -10.43 26.14 -15.93
N ASP A 95 -11.42 26.50 -15.12
CA ASP A 95 -11.51 27.81 -14.45
C ASP A 95 -10.74 27.89 -13.12
N ASP A 96 -10.31 26.76 -12.56
CA ASP A 96 -9.44 26.70 -11.39
C ASP A 96 -8.00 26.47 -11.88
N THR A 97 -7.18 27.51 -11.88
CA THR A 97 -5.73 27.36 -12.02
C THR A 97 -5.10 27.35 -10.62
N PRO A 98 -4.96 26.19 -9.95
CA PRO A 98 -4.09 26.12 -8.79
C PRO A 98 -2.65 26.05 -9.27
N GLY A 99 -1.87 27.08 -8.90
CA GLY A 99 -0.43 27.14 -9.13
C GLY A 99 0.26 25.86 -8.68
N VAL A 100 1.07 25.31 -9.58
CA VAL A 100 1.88 24.11 -9.36
C VAL A 100 2.80 24.32 -8.16
N SER A 101 2.58 23.59 -7.08
CA SER A 101 3.63 23.23 -6.13
C SER A 101 3.68 21.71 -6.00
N ALA A 102 4.35 21.09 -6.97
CA ALA A 102 4.83 19.73 -6.84
C ALA A 102 5.94 19.72 -5.77
N GLN A 103 5.56 19.56 -4.50
CA GLN A 103 6.49 19.08 -3.49
C GLN A 103 6.33 17.57 -3.40
N ALA A 104 7.17 16.87 -4.18
CA ALA A 104 7.61 15.53 -3.79
C ALA A 104 8.49 15.72 -2.55
N SER A 105 7.89 15.68 -1.36
CA SER A 105 8.66 15.63 -0.13
C SER A 105 9.14 14.19 0.08
N ASN A 106 10.42 14.00 -0.22
CA ASN A 106 11.26 13.05 0.49
C ASN A 106 11.32 13.53 1.94
N ASP A 107 10.51 12.97 2.83
CA ASP A 107 10.69 13.15 4.27
C ASP A 107 11.09 11.80 4.88
N ASP A 108 12.41 11.68 5.02
CA ASP A 108 13.10 11.21 6.21
C ASP A 108 12.17 11.07 7.43
N TYR A 109 11.97 9.85 7.91
CA TYR A 109 11.26 9.62 9.16
C TYR A 109 12.06 8.64 10.04
N SER A 110 12.68 9.23 11.06
CA SER A 110 13.28 8.54 12.20
C SER A 110 12.18 7.89 13.06
N PRO A 111 12.31 6.61 13.43
CA PRO A 111 11.26 5.91 14.15
C PRO A 111 11.29 6.36 15.62
N GLU A 112 10.35 7.22 16.03
CA GLU A 112 10.05 7.33 17.46
C GLU A 112 9.34 6.07 17.93
N SER A 113 9.96 5.47 18.94
CA SER A 113 9.63 4.22 19.61
C SER A 113 8.17 4.15 20.03
N VAL A 114 7.48 3.08 19.61
CA VAL A 114 6.24 2.67 20.26
C VAL A 114 6.60 1.69 21.38
N GLU A 115 6.59 2.21 22.61
CA GLU A 115 6.62 1.39 23.82
C GLU A 115 5.39 0.47 23.86
N GLU A 116 5.64 -0.81 24.09
CA GLU A 116 4.61 -1.81 24.41
C GLU A 116 3.97 -1.48 25.76
N VAL A 117 2.65 -1.65 25.84
CA VAL A 117 1.89 -1.76 27.10
C VAL A 117 1.20 -3.12 27.12
#